data_AF-A0A6V8CZ47-F1
#
_entry.id   AF-A0A6V8CZ47-F1
#
_cell.length_a   1.000
_cell.length_b   1.000
_cell.length_c   1.000
_cell.angle_alpha   90.00
_cell.angle_beta   90.00
_cell.angle_gamma   90.00
#
_symmetry.space_group_name_H-M   'P 1'
#
loop_
_entity.id
_entity.type
_entity.pdbx_description
1 polymer ?
#
loop_
_entity_poly.entity_id
_entity_poly.type
_entity_poly.pdbx_seq_one_letter_code
_entity_poly.pdbx_strand_id
1 'polypeptide(L)'
;DGKGANRLLLTYCVFMIPSMLWLESTQFHMNNEYSWTPFLVIGILTLASIGNIMFGLLAYSAYQDGVEGAGTMLLGSVMLSIQCIFLDGILWNVKFPW
;
A
#
# COMPACT_ATOMS: atom_id res chain seq x y z
N ASP A 1 -15.39 9.19 -17.26
CA ASP A 1 -14.26 9.43 -18.19
C ASP A 1 -13.43 8.14 -18.27
N GLY A 2 -13.19 7.56 -19.45
CA GLY A 2 -12.61 6.20 -19.62
C GLY A 2 -11.22 5.96 -19.00
N LYS A 3 -10.65 6.99 -18.37
CA LYS A 3 -9.39 6.97 -17.61
C LYS A 3 -9.54 6.43 -16.18
N GLY A 4 -10.76 6.35 -15.64
CA GLY A 4 -11.01 5.85 -14.27
C GLY A 4 -10.54 4.40 -14.06
N ALA A 5 -10.86 3.52 -15.02
CA ALA A 5 -10.44 2.12 -14.98
C ALA A 5 -8.91 1.95 -15.02
N ASN A 6 -8.21 2.72 -15.87
CA ASN A 6 -6.75 2.68 -15.93
C ASN A 6 -6.11 3.18 -14.63
N ARG A 7 -6.66 4.24 -14.01
CA ARG A 7 -6.17 4.75 -12.71
C ARG A 7 -6.40 3.73 -11.61
N LEU A 8 -7.55 3.05 -11.62
CA LEU A 8 -7.86 1.99 -10.68
C LEU A 8 -6.91 0.79 -10.84
N LEU A 9 -6.68 0.33 -12.07
CA LEU A 9 -5.77 -0.78 -12.37
C LEU A 9 -4.33 -0.44 -11.96
N LEU A 10 -3.86 0.77 -12.26
CA LEU A 10 -2.53 1.20 -11.85
C LEU A 10 -2.41 1.28 -10.32
N THR A 11 -3.42 1.84 -9.65
CA THR A 11 -3.48 1.87 -8.18
C THR A 11 -3.43 0.46 -7.59
N TYR A 12 -4.16 -0.46 -8.20
CA TYR A 12 -4.19 -1.86 -7.81
C TYR A 12 -2.82 -2.54 -7.96
N CYS A 13 -2.12 -2.32 -9.08
CA CYS A 13 -0.77 -2.85 -9.27
C CYS A 13 0.23 -2.27 -8.27
N VAL A 14 0.21 -0.95 -8.05
CA VAL A 14 1.12 -0.25 -7.13
C VAL A 14 0.87 -0.67 -5.68
N PHE A 15 -0.35 -1.02 -5.31
CA PHE A 15 -0.64 -1.55 -3.98
C PHE A 15 -0.32 -3.05 -3.86
N MET A 16 -0.86 -3.88 -4.75
CA MET A 16 -0.85 -5.33 -4.59
C MET A 16 0.55 -5.92 -4.79
N ILE A 17 1.29 -5.50 -5.83
CA ILE A 17 2.60 -6.09 -6.12
C ILE A 17 3.54 -5.89 -4.92
N PRO A 18 3.70 -4.68 -4.37
CA PRO A 18 4.51 -4.50 -3.17
C PRO A 18 3.94 -5.23 -1.95
N SER A 19 2.61 -5.23 -1.77
CA SER A 19 1.96 -5.93 -0.64
C SER A 19 2.16 -7.45 -0.65
N MET A 20 2.45 -8.06 -1.80
CA MET A 20 2.80 -9.48 -1.87
C MET A 20 4.28 -9.74 -1.57
N LEU A 21 5.15 -8.76 -1.82
CA LEU A 21 6.61 -8.95 -1.82
C LEU A 21 7.29 -8.55 -0.51
N TRP A 22 6.64 -7.81 0.38
CA TRP A 22 7.31 -7.26 1.57
C TRP A 22 7.75 -8.34 2.58
N LEU A 23 6.99 -9.43 2.73
CA LEU A 23 7.38 -10.56 3.58
C LEU A 23 8.57 -11.32 3.02
N GLU A 24 8.54 -11.66 1.73
CA GLU A 24 9.65 -12.31 1.02
C GLU A 24 10.92 -11.45 1.07
N SER A 25 10.76 -10.12 0.90
CA SER A 25 11.86 -9.18 1.06
C SER A 25 12.42 -9.15 2.48
N THR A 26 11.56 -9.22 3.51
CA THR A 26 12.00 -9.25 4.91
C THR A 26 12.78 -10.53 5.18
N GLN A 27 12.28 -11.67 4.71
CA GLN A 27 12.96 -12.95 4.81
C GLN A 27 14.30 -12.94 4.06
N PHE A 28 14.36 -12.31 2.87
CA PHE A 28 15.60 -12.17 2.13
C PHE A 28 16.66 -11.37 2.90
N HIS A 29 16.27 -10.26 3.54
CA HIS A 29 17.16 -9.48 4.41
C HIS A 29 17.63 -10.29 5.63
N MET A 30 16.73 -10.99 6.32
CA MET A 30 17.09 -11.81 7.49
C MET A 30 18.06 -12.94 7.15
N ASN A 31 17.99 -13.48 5.93
CA ASN A 31 18.86 -14.57 5.47
C ASN A 31 20.17 -14.08 4.84
N ASN A 32 20.25 -12.80 4.44
CA ASN A 32 21.40 -12.23 3.77
C ASN A 32 21.75 -10.90 4.43
N GLU A 33 22.84 -10.88 5.21
CA GLU A 33 23.32 -9.72 6.01
C GLU A 33 23.86 -8.54 5.15
N TYR A 34 23.33 -8.33 3.95
CA TYR A 34 23.72 -7.22 3.09
C TYR A 34 23.11 -5.90 3.54
N SER A 35 23.94 -4.87 3.74
CA SER A 35 23.53 -3.55 4.22
C SER A 35 22.52 -2.80 3.32
N TRP A 36 22.31 -3.25 2.07
CA TRP A 36 21.36 -2.61 1.14
C TRP A 36 19.95 -3.20 1.19
N THR A 37 19.80 -4.42 1.71
CA THR A 37 18.53 -5.17 1.71
C THR A 37 17.42 -4.56 2.57
N PRO A 38 17.70 -3.83 3.67
CA PRO A 38 16.68 -3.06 4.39
C PRO A 38 15.96 -2.02 3.53
N PHE A 39 16.70 -1.32 2.67
CA PHE A 39 16.11 -0.29 1.80
C PHE A 39 15.11 -0.89 0.82
N LEU A 40 15.29 -2.17 0.45
CA LEU A 40 14.33 -2.89 -0.39
C LEU A 40 13.03 -3.15 0.37
N VAL A 41 13.09 -3.60 1.62
CA VAL A 41 11.91 -3.82 2.48
C VAL A 41 11.15 -2.49 2.70
N ILE A 42 11.86 -1.45 3.13
CA ILE A 42 11.27 -0.12 3.39
C ILE A 42 10.67 0.46 2.11
N GLY A 43 11.37 0.32 0.99
CA GLY A 43 10.89 0.78 -0.32
C GLY A 43 9.59 0.11 -0.74
N ILE A 44 9.49 -1.22 -0.56
CA ILE A 44 8.27 -1.98 -0.86
C ILE A 44 7.10 -1.55 0.04
N LEU A 45 7.32 -1.43 1.35
CA LEU A 45 6.29 -0.97 2.30
C LEU A 45 5.83 0.47 2.00
N THR A 46 6.76 1.32 1.57
CA THR A 46 6.46 2.69 1.14
C THR A 46 5.60 2.70 -0.13
N LEU A 47 5.93 1.86 -1.13
CA LEU A 47 5.13 1.74 -2.35
C LEU A 47 3.72 1.21 -2.07
N ALA A 48 3.57 0.21 -1.19
CA ALA A 48 2.27 -0.26 -0.74
C ALA A 48 1.46 0.88 -0.07
N SER A 49 2.10 1.70 0.76
CA SER A 49 1.47 2.86 1.39
C SER A 49 1.00 3.90 0.36
N ILE A 50 1.81 4.19 -0.66
CA ILE A 50 1.44 5.08 -1.77
C ILE A 50 0.22 4.53 -2.52
N GLY A 51 0.22 3.23 -2.85
CA GLY A 51 -0.91 2.58 -3.52
C GLY A 51 -2.20 2.69 -2.73
N ASN A 52 -2.13 2.54 -1.40
CA ASN A 52 -3.29 2.73 -0.54
C ASN A 52 -3.78 4.20 -0.50
N ILE A 53 -2.88 5.18 -0.46
CA ILE A 53 -3.28 6.60 -0.56
C ILE A 53 -4.00 6.86 -1.89
N MET A 54 -3.51 6.28 -2.99
CA MET A 54 -4.17 6.35 -4.29
C MET A 54 -5.57 5.73 -4.28
N PHE A 55 -5.78 4.61 -3.58
CA PHE A 55 -7.13 4.05 -3.38
C PHE A 55 -8.03 5.02 -2.61
N GLY A 56 -7.53 5.64 -1.54
CA GLY A 56 -8.28 6.64 -0.79
C GLY A 56 -8.68 7.84 -1.64
N LEU A 57 -7.77 8.35 -2.48
CA LEU A 57 -8.06 9.47 -3.40
C LEU A 57 -9.10 9.10 -4.46
N LEU A 58 -9.03 7.89 -5.02
CA LEU A 58 -10.04 7.39 -5.97
C LEU A 58 -11.41 7.21 -5.31
N ALA A 59 -11.45 6.60 -4.12
CA ALA A 59 -12.67 6.43 -3.36
C ALA A 59 -13.28 7.77 -2.94
N TYR A 60 -12.46 8.73 -2.54
CA TYR A 60 -12.89 10.09 -2.20
C TYR A 60 -13.47 10.83 -3.40
N SER A 61 -12.83 10.74 -4.57
CA SER A 61 -13.37 11.30 -5.82
C SER A 61 -14.73 10.67 -6.15
N ALA A 62 -14.85 9.35 -6.08
CA ALA A 62 -16.11 8.66 -6.34
C ALA A 62 -17.21 9.02 -5.33
N TYR A 63 -16.83 9.29 -4.08
CA TYR A 63 -17.75 9.74 -3.03
C TYR A 63 -18.29 11.15 -3.32
N GLN A 64 -17.43 12.08 -3.76
CA GLN A 64 -17.85 13.42 -4.20
C GLN A 64 -18.75 13.37 -5.44
N ASP A 65 -18.46 12.44 -6.36
CA ASP A 65 -19.24 12.24 -7.58
C ASP A 65 -20.60 11.54 -7.33
N GLY A 66 -20.92 11.18 -6.07
CA GLY A 66 -22.19 10.56 -5.70
C GLY A 66 -22.35 9.12 -6.20
N VAL A 67 -21.25 8.43 -6.49
CA VAL A 67 -21.27 7.03 -6.95
C VAL A 67 -21.79 6.13 -5.82
N GLU A 68 -22.77 5.29 -6.14
CA GLU A 68 -23.34 4.34 -5.19
C GLU A 68 -22.26 3.40 -4.63
N GLY A 69 -22.19 3.25 -3.31
CA GLY A 69 -21.17 2.43 -2.64
C GLY A 69 -19.80 3.10 -2.48
N ALA A 70 -19.57 4.31 -2.99
CA ALA A 70 -18.27 4.98 -2.80
C ALA A 70 -17.94 5.28 -1.33
N GLY A 71 -18.96 5.45 -0.47
CA GLY A 71 -18.76 5.61 0.97
C GLY A 71 -18.13 4.37 1.63
N THR A 72 -18.50 3.16 1.20
CA THR A 72 -17.90 1.92 1.72
C THR A 72 -16.49 1.71 1.17
N MET A 73 -16.23 2.11 -0.07
CA MET A 73 -14.87 2.16 -0.63
C MET A 73 -13.97 3.11 0.16
N LEU A 74 -14.48 4.29 0.52
CA LEU A 74 -13.71 5.27 1.29
C LEU A 74 -13.41 4.73 2.69
N LEU A 75 -14.40 4.19 3.39
CA LEU A 75 -14.20 3.54 4.68
C LEU A 75 -13.20 2.38 4.58
N GLY A 76 -13.32 1.53 3.56
CA GLY A 76 -12.39 0.44 3.30
C GLY A 76 -10.95 0.93 3.08
N SER A 77 -10.76 2.02 2.35
CA SER A 77 -9.44 2.62 2.15
C SER A 77 -8.82 3.14 3.46
N VAL A 78 -9.63 3.65 4.39
CA VAL A 78 -9.16 4.07 5.71
C VAL A 78 -8.74 2.86 6.54
N MET A 79 -9.53 1.79 6.55
CA MET A 79 -9.18 0.55 7.26
C MET A 79 -7.91 -0.08 6.67
N LEU A 80 -7.79 -0.10 5.34
CA LEU A 80 -6.59 -0.57 4.64
C LEU A 80 -5.36 0.28 4.97
N SER A 81 -5.53 1.60 5.14
CA SER A 81 -4.44 2.49 5.57
C SER A 81 -3.88 2.11 6.93
N ILE A 82 -4.74 1.72 7.87
CA ILE A 82 -4.29 1.26 9.19
C ILE A 82 -3.44 0.00 9.03
N GLN A 83 -3.86 -0.94 8.17
CA GLN A 83 -3.11 -2.16 7.94
C GLN A 83 -1.77 -1.89 7.22
N CYS A 84 -1.78 -1.23 6.06
CA CYS A 84 -0.55 -1.16 5.27
C CYS A 84 0.41 -0.04 5.72
N ILE A 85 -0.11 1.09 6.22
CA ILE A 85 0.72 2.22 6.63
C ILE A 85 1.15 2.04 8.08
N PHE A 86 0.19 1.81 8.98
CA PHE A 86 0.50 1.78 10.40
C PHE A 86 1.09 0.43 10.83
N LEU A 87 0.43 -0.70 10.52
CA LEU A 87 0.94 -2.01 10.93
C LEU A 87 2.17 -2.42 10.09
N ASP A 88 2.03 -2.45 8.77
CA ASP A 88 3.11 -2.95 7.89
C ASP A 88 4.19 -1.88 7.70
N GLY A 89 3.82 -0.61 7.51
CA GLY A 89 4.79 0.47 7.23
C GLY A 89 5.50 1.02 8.47
N ILE A 90 4.84 1.19 9.62
CA ILE A 90 5.44 1.80 10.81
C ILE A 90 5.84 0.73 11.83
N LEU A 91 4.89 -0.08 12.28
CA LEU A 91 5.12 -1.05 13.35
C LEU A 91 6.12 -2.12 12.94
N TRP A 92 6.05 -2.61 11.70
CA TRP A 92 7.05 -3.55 11.19
C TRP A 92 8.45 -2.96 11.24
N ASN A 93 8.57 -1.72 10.77
CA ASN A 93 9.84 -1.02 10.69
C ASN A 93 10.42 -0.66 12.07
N VAL A 94 9.56 -0.46 13.08
CA VAL A 94 9.98 -0.32 14.49
C VAL A 94 10.42 -1.66 15.08
N LYS A 95 9.73 -2.75 14.73
CA LYS A 95 10.00 -4.09 15.27
C LYS A 95 11.27 -4.71 14.69
N PHE A 96 11.55 -4.42 13.42
CA PHE A 96 12.78 -4.76 12.74
C PHE A 96 13.56 -3.48 12.49
N PRO A 97 14.25 -2.94 13.52
CA PRO A 97 15.24 -1.89 13.30
C PRO A 97 16.36 -2.56 12.50
N TRP A 98 16.26 -2.46 11.19
CA TRP A 98 17.24 -2.94 10.23
C TRP A 98 18.67 -2.50 10.58
#